data_AF-A0A6P0UEU9-F1
#
_entry.id   AF-A0A6P0UEU9-F1
#
_cell.length_a   1.000
_cell.length_b   1.000
_cell.length_c   1.000
_cell.angle_alpha   90.00
_cell.angle_beta   90.00
_cell.angle_gamma   90.00
#
_symmetry.space_group_name_H-M   'P 1'
#
loop_
_entity.id
_entity.type
_entity.pdbx_description
1 polymer ?
#
loop_
_entity_poly.entity_id
_entity_poly.type
_entity_poly.pdbx_seq_one_letter_code
_entity_poly.pdbx_strand_id
1 'polypeptide(L)'
;MTSNTYEYEMDRLLSAGGPDYYTTLKEAISEFEDALIRSSIIPDNSFKSYVQLLHEIEKGYEFKLETAFDPDGTLEKMGFVLESVMLSSEGIMIATKYLNIDTSKSFRLNLKVSELIDDGQLLSRSRVAGLYLEVYDALDFEFPLIKSKICKFLDPNTDSIIHIYVDKPKGE
;
A
#
# COMPACT_ATOMS: atom_id res chain seq x y z
N MET A 1 0.16 6.21 -20.88
CA MET A 1 0.37 6.72 -19.51
C MET A 1 -0.97 6.64 -18.81
N THR A 2 -1.19 5.62 -17.98
CA THR A 2 -2.36 5.49 -17.11
C THR A 2 -2.08 6.27 -15.83
N SER A 3 -2.87 7.30 -15.56
CA SER A 3 -2.63 8.23 -14.45
C SER A 3 -3.05 7.59 -13.12
N ASN A 4 -2.18 7.64 -12.11
CA ASN A 4 -2.47 7.23 -10.74
C ASN A 4 -3.28 8.30 -10.00
N THR A 5 -4.29 8.86 -10.68
CA THR A 5 -4.96 10.11 -10.28
C THR A 5 -5.76 9.93 -9.00
N TYR A 6 -6.36 8.76 -8.80
CA TYR A 6 -7.08 8.47 -7.57
C TYR A 6 -6.16 8.56 -6.34
N GLU A 7 -5.01 7.88 -6.40
CA GLU A 7 -4.01 7.80 -5.34
C GLU A 7 -3.43 9.19 -5.03
N TYR A 8 -3.10 9.95 -6.08
CA TYR A 8 -2.67 11.34 -5.95
C TYR A 8 -3.71 12.21 -5.25
N GLU A 9 -4.98 12.13 -5.68
CA GLU A 9 -6.06 12.93 -5.08
C GLU A 9 -6.34 12.51 -3.63
N MET A 10 -6.26 11.22 -3.32
CA MET A 10 -6.39 10.71 -1.95
C MET A 10 -5.29 11.27 -1.03
N ASP A 11 -4.03 11.23 -1.46
CA ASP A 11 -2.93 11.83 -0.70
C ASP A 11 -3.12 13.34 -0.53
N ARG A 12 -3.56 14.03 -1.59
CA ARG A 12 -3.84 15.47 -1.55
C ARG A 12 -4.95 15.79 -0.54
N LEU A 13 -6.01 14.99 -0.52
CA LEU A 13 -7.15 15.18 0.39
C LEU A 13 -6.78 14.87 1.84
N LEU A 14 -6.03 13.79 2.10
CA LEU A 14 -5.53 13.48 3.45
C LEU A 14 -4.63 14.60 3.97
N SER A 15 -3.73 15.10 3.12
CA SER A 15 -2.86 16.22 3.45
C SER A 15 -3.64 17.50 3.79
N ALA A 16 -4.79 17.72 3.16
CA ALA A 16 -5.60 18.94 3.36
C ALA A 16 -6.61 18.82 4.51
N GLY A 17 -7.28 17.68 4.62
CA GLY A 17 -8.35 17.43 5.60
C GLY A 17 -7.84 16.93 6.96
N GLY A 18 -6.64 16.35 7.01
CA GLY A 18 -6.01 15.84 8.22
C GLY A 18 -4.49 16.03 8.18
N PRO A 19 -3.98 17.27 8.21
CA PRO A 19 -2.56 17.56 8.04
C PRO A 19 -1.68 16.92 9.13
N ASP A 20 -2.13 16.91 10.39
CA ASP A 20 -1.41 16.28 11.50
C ASP A 20 -1.30 14.77 11.27
N TYR A 21 -2.41 14.15 10.88
CA TYR A 21 -2.44 12.74 10.55
C TYR A 21 -1.49 12.41 9.39
N TYR A 22 -1.56 13.18 8.31
CA TYR A 22 -0.72 12.97 7.13
C TYR A 22 0.77 13.18 7.44
N THR A 23 1.09 14.11 8.35
CA THR A 23 2.45 14.33 8.85
C THR A 23 2.93 13.12 9.64
N THR A 24 2.14 12.64 10.60
CA THR A 24 2.46 11.42 11.37
C THR A 24 2.61 10.19 10.47
N LEU A 25 1.77 10.05 9.43
CA LEU A 25 1.91 8.97 8.45
C LEU A 25 3.27 9.02 7.75
N LYS A 26 3.69 10.20 7.29
CA LYS A 26 5.01 10.38 6.64
C LYS A 26 6.17 10.09 7.58
N GLU A 27 6.09 10.57 8.81
CA GLU A 27 7.12 10.32 9.84
C GLU A 27 7.28 8.83 10.09
N ALA A 28 6.18 8.12 10.35
CA ALA A 28 6.25 6.69 10.62
C ALA A 28 6.66 5.87 9.38
N ILE A 29 6.32 6.29 8.15
CA ILE A 29 6.87 5.66 6.93
C ILE A 29 8.38 5.88 6.88
N SER A 30 8.85 7.09 7.15
CA SER A 30 10.28 7.41 7.14
C SER A 30 11.06 6.61 8.19
N GLU A 31 10.53 6.49 9.41
CA GLU A 31 11.16 5.71 10.48
C GLU A 31 11.27 4.23 10.12
N PHE A 32 10.24 3.69 9.46
CA PHE A 32 10.25 2.32 8.95
C PHE A 32 11.24 2.14 7.79
N GLU A 33 11.24 3.05 6.81
CA GLU A 33 12.23 3.07 5.71
C GLU A 33 13.66 3.06 6.26
N ASP A 34 13.94 3.90 7.25
CA ASP A 34 15.24 3.95 7.91
C ASP A 34 15.58 2.63 8.61
N ALA A 35 14.59 1.94 9.19
CA ALA A 35 14.80 0.62 9.77
C ALA A 35 15.16 -0.41 8.69
N LEU A 36 14.47 -0.43 7.55
CA LEU A 36 14.80 -1.30 6.43
C LEU A 36 16.22 -1.07 5.91
N ILE A 37 16.64 0.20 5.81
CA ILE A 37 17.99 0.58 5.39
C ILE A 37 19.03 0.12 6.40
N ARG A 38 18.82 0.41 7.69
CA ARG A 38 19.73 -0.02 8.77
C ARG A 38 19.88 -1.55 8.83
N SER A 39 18.79 -2.28 8.56
CA SER A 39 18.79 -3.75 8.48
C SER A 39 19.30 -4.30 7.15
N SER A 40 19.75 -3.45 6.22
CA SER A 40 20.25 -3.84 4.89
C SER A 40 19.24 -4.65 4.05
N ILE A 41 17.94 -4.49 4.32
CA ILE A 41 16.86 -5.10 3.53
C ILE A 41 16.68 -4.33 2.22
N ILE A 42 16.79 -3.00 2.29
CA ILE A 42 16.89 -2.13 1.13
C ILE A 42 18.14 -1.25 1.27
N PRO A 43 18.79 -0.84 0.17
CA PRO A 43 19.97 0.03 0.24
C PRO A 43 19.60 1.51 0.46
N ASP A 44 18.44 1.95 -0.02
CA ASP A 44 17.91 3.31 0.11
C ASP A 44 16.38 3.32 -0.13
N ASN A 45 15.74 4.49 -0.11
CA ASN A 45 14.30 4.65 -0.36
C ASN A 45 13.95 4.91 -1.85
N SER A 46 14.84 4.54 -2.78
CA SER A 46 14.59 4.71 -4.21
C SER A 46 13.58 3.70 -4.76
N PHE A 47 12.95 4.04 -5.89
CA PHE A 47 12.09 3.14 -6.65
C PHE A 47 12.77 1.77 -6.91
N LYS A 48 14.05 1.79 -7.28
CA LYS A 48 14.81 0.57 -7.58
C LYS A 48 14.88 -0.35 -6.35
N SER A 49 15.07 0.21 -5.17
CA SER A 49 15.13 -0.51 -3.91
C SER A 49 13.81 -1.18 -3.57
N TYR A 50 12.69 -0.47 -3.79
CA TYR A 50 11.35 -1.03 -3.61
C TYR A 50 11.02 -2.15 -4.60
N VAL A 51 11.39 -2.00 -5.88
CA VAL A 51 11.20 -3.06 -6.88
C VAL A 51 12.04 -4.29 -6.55
N GLN A 52 13.28 -4.10 -6.11
CA GLN A 52 14.13 -5.20 -5.66
C GLN A 52 13.50 -5.92 -4.47
N LEU A 53 13.02 -5.19 -3.47
CA LEU A 53 12.32 -5.75 -2.32
C LEU A 53 11.11 -6.59 -2.75
N LEU A 54 10.25 -6.06 -3.63
CA LEU A 54 9.08 -6.77 -4.14
C LEU A 54 9.47 -8.05 -4.91
N HIS A 55 10.53 -8.02 -5.71
CA HIS A 55 11.03 -9.23 -6.40
C HIS A 55 11.57 -10.29 -5.44
N GLU A 56 12.24 -9.89 -4.36
CA GLU A 56 12.67 -10.85 -3.34
C GLU A 56 11.45 -11.45 -2.61
N ILE A 57 10.44 -10.65 -2.26
CA ILE A 57 9.18 -11.16 -1.69
C ILE A 57 8.47 -12.11 -2.68
N GLU A 58 8.40 -11.75 -3.96
CA GLU A 58 7.81 -12.57 -5.03
C GLU A 58 8.49 -13.94 -5.14
N LYS A 59 9.82 -14.00 -4.95
CA LYS A 59 10.59 -15.26 -4.90
C LYS A 59 10.42 -16.03 -3.57
N GLY A 60 9.67 -15.49 -2.62
CA GLY A 60 9.38 -16.12 -1.33
C GLY A 60 10.42 -15.85 -0.24
N TYR A 61 11.19 -14.77 -0.34
CA TYR A 61 12.12 -14.40 0.72
C TYR A 61 11.37 -13.89 1.95
N GLU A 62 11.84 -14.32 3.13
CA GLU A 62 11.37 -13.82 4.41
C GLU A 62 12.43 -12.92 5.03
N PHE A 63 12.02 -11.72 5.41
CA PHE A 63 12.89 -10.75 6.07
C PHE A 63 12.62 -10.76 7.57
N LYS A 64 13.67 -10.92 8.37
CA LYS A 64 13.59 -10.70 9.82
C LYS A 64 13.99 -9.27 10.11
N LEU A 65 12.99 -8.46 10.46
CA LEU A 65 13.21 -7.08 10.84
C LEU A 65 13.41 -7.00 12.36
N GLU A 66 14.65 -7.05 12.82
CA GLU A 66 14.97 -6.80 14.22
C GLU A 66 15.16 -5.30 14.43
N THR A 67 14.14 -4.63 14.98
CA THR A 67 14.23 -3.20 15.33
C THR A 67 13.84 -2.98 16.78
N ALA A 68 14.47 -2.00 17.44
CA ALA A 68 14.04 -1.51 18.76
C ALA A 68 12.80 -0.61 18.69
N PHE A 69 12.45 -0.17 17.48
CA PHE A 69 11.17 0.42 17.15
C PHE A 69 10.11 -0.70 17.14
N ASP A 70 8.85 -0.40 17.39
CA ASP A 70 7.74 -1.36 17.27
C ASP A 70 7.09 -1.15 15.89
N PRO A 71 7.70 -1.65 14.80
CA PRO A 71 7.18 -1.47 13.46
C PRO A 71 5.81 -2.12 13.32
N ASP A 72 5.57 -3.23 14.02
CA ASP A 72 4.31 -3.96 14.00
C ASP A 72 3.19 -3.09 14.60
N GLY A 73 3.37 -2.58 15.82
CA GLY A 73 2.42 -1.69 16.46
C GLY A 73 2.29 -0.32 15.78
N THR A 74 3.32 0.12 15.05
CA THR A 74 3.27 1.37 14.28
C THR A 74 2.51 1.17 12.97
N LEU A 75 2.78 0.11 12.21
CA LEU A 75 2.08 -0.24 10.96
C LEU A 75 0.60 -0.58 11.22
N GLU A 76 0.30 -1.24 12.35
CA GLU A 76 -1.07 -1.53 12.78
C GLU A 76 -1.83 -0.24 13.14
N LYS A 77 -1.22 0.67 13.91
CA LYS A 77 -1.76 2.01 14.17
C LYS A 77 -1.93 2.81 12.88
N MET A 78 -0.97 2.80 11.96
CA MET A 78 -1.06 3.51 10.68
C MET A 78 -2.20 2.97 9.81
N GLY A 79 -2.40 1.65 9.79
CA GLY A 79 -3.51 0.99 9.11
C GLY A 79 -4.88 1.38 9.66
N PHE A 80 -5.02 1.38 10.99
CA PHE A 80 -6.26 1.74 11.67
C PHE A 80 -6.61 3.23 11.51
N VAL A 81 -5.61 4.11 11.43
CA VAL A 81 -5.85 5.55 11.31
C VAL A 81 -6.23 5.96 9.87
N LEU A 82 -5.79 5.23 8.82
CA LEU A 82 -6.29 5.42 7.45
C LEU A 82 -7.79 5.08 7.34
N GLU A 83 -8.26 4.10 8.12
CA GLU A 83 -9.67 3.68 8.12
C GLU A 83 -10.56 4.59 8.98
N SER A 84 -10.01 5.21 10.02
CA SER A 84 -10.76 6.04 10.97
C SER A 84 -10.71 7.55 10.67
N VAL A 85 -9.71 8.03 9.93
CA VAL A 85 -9.73 9.37 9.33
C VAL A 85 -10.59 9.29 8.07
N MET A 86 -11.91 9.15 8.27
CA MET A 86 -12.86 9.32 7.19
C MET A 86 -12.59 10.68 6.55
N LEU A 87 -12.20 10.66 5.28
CA LEU A 87 -12.25 11.84 4.43
C LEU A 87 -13.60 12.52 4.62
N SER A 88 -13.62 13.85 4.63
CA SER A 88 -14.89 14.58 4.59
C SER A 88 -15.76 14.04 3.46
N SER A 89 -17.08 14.15 3.56
CA SER A 89 -18.00 13.68 2.51
C SER A 89 -17.62 14.19 1.11
N GLU A 90 -17.01 15.37 1.04
CA GLU A 90 -16.48 15.99 -0.17
C GLU A 90 -15.19 15.31 -0.67
N GLY A 91 -14.28 14.92 0.22
CA GLY A 91 -13.11 14.11 -0.13
C GLY A 91 -13.49 12.71 -0.61
N ILE A 92 -14.48 12.07 0.01
CA ILE A 92 -15.05 10.80 -0.47
C ILE A 92 -15.64 11.00 -1.86
N MET A 93 -16.44 12.04 -2.09
CA MET A 93 -17.07 12.29 -3.39
C MET A 93 -16.04 12.57 -4.50
N ILE A 94 -14.97 13.31 -4.21
CA ILE A 94 -13.87 13.54 -5.16
C ILE A 94 -13.13 12.23 -5.43
N ALA A 95 -12.80 11.46 -4.40
CA ALA A 95 -12.17 10.15 -4.55
C ALA A 95 -13.05 9.20 -5.40
N THR A 96 -14.36 9.18 -5.15
CA THR A 96 -15.34 8.40 -5.91
C THR A 96 -15.41 8.80 -7.38
N LYS A 97 -15.23 10.09 -7.70
CA LYS A 97 -15.17 10.56 -9.11
C LYS A 97 -14.00 9.92 -9.87
N TYR A 98 -12.92 9.57 -9.18
CA TYR A 98 -11.72 8.97 -9.78
C TYR A 98 -11.66 7.44 -9.61
N LEU A 99 -12.71 6.82 -9.02
CA LEU A 99 -12.91 5.37 -9.00
C LEU A 99 -13.37 4.89 -10.37
N ASN A 100 -12.41 4.58 -11.23
CA ASN A 100 -12.59 3.87 -12.49
C ASN A 100 -11.38 2.93 -12.68
N ILE A 101 -11.62 1.71 -13.19
CA ILE A 101 -10.60 0.69 -13.52
C ILE A 101 -9.43 1.19 -14.40
N ASP A 102 -9.67 2.21 -15.21
CA ASP A 102 -8.68 2.82 -16.10
C ASP A 102 -7.84 3.93 -15.41
N THR A 103 -8.32 4.49 -14.31
CA THR A 103 -7.73 5.66 -13.63
C THR A 103 -7.24 5.40 -12.21
N SER A 104 -7.63 4.26 -11.62
CA SER A 104 -7.20 3.84 -10.29
C SER A 104 -6.41 2.55 -10.40
N LYS A 105 -5.11 2.62 -10.13
CA LYS A 105 -4.24 1.43 -10.13
C LYS A 105 -4.57 0.51 -8.96
N SER A 106 -4.94 1.06 -7.81
CA SER A 106 -5.49 0.30 -6.69
C SER A 106 -6.77 -0.46 -7.07
N PHE A 107 -7.68 0.11 -7.86
CA PHE A 107 -8.83 -0.64 -8.36
C PHE A 107 -8.41 -1.81 -9.25
N ARG A 108 -7.46 -1.58 -10.17
CA ARG A 108 -6.91 -2.64 -11.03
C ARG A 108 -6.23 -3.74 -10.23
N LEU A 109 -5.48 -3.38 -9.20
CA LEU A 109 -4.89 -4.32 -8.25
C LEU A 109 -5.98 -5.15 -7.57
N ASN A 110 -7.02 -4.51 -7.04
CA ASN A 110 -8.12 -5.19 -6.35
C ASN A 110 -8.87 -6.14 -7.30
N LEU A 111 -9.09 -5.74 -8.56
CA LEU A 111 -9.72 -6.59 -9.55
C LEU A 111 -8.88 -7.84 -9.83
N LYS A 112 -7.57 -7.67 -10.09
CA LYS A 112 -6.65 -8.80 -10.28
C LYS A 112 -6.63 -9.72 -9.06
N VAL A 113 -6.62 -9.17 -7.85
CA VAL A 113 -6.73 -9.95 -6.62
C VAL A 113 -8.05 -10.74 -6.57
N SER A 114 -9.16 -10.11 -6.92
CA SER A 114 -10.49 -10.73 -6.93
C SER A 114 -10.57 -11.87 -7.94
N GLU A 115 -10.03 -11.67 -9.14
CA GLU A 115 -9.93 -12.71 -10.18
C GLU A 115 -9.16 -13.94 -9.66
N LEU A 116 -8.04 -13.75 -8.96
CA LEU A 116 -7.29 -14.87 -8.39
C LEU A 116 -8.08 -15.61 -7.29
N ILE A 117 -8.81 -14.87 -6.44
CA ILE A 117 -9.67 -15.48 -5.41
C ILE A 117 -10.80 -16.28 -6.07
N ASP A 118 -11.47 -15.71 -7.07
CA ASP A 118 -12.58 -16.35 -7.78
C ASP A 118 -12.11 -17.62 -8.53
N ASP A 119 -10.85 -17.64 -8.98
CA ASP A 119 -10.17 -18.81 -9.53
C ASP A 119 -9.72 -19.84 -8.46
N GLY A 120 -10.08 -19.62 -7.19
CA GLY A 120 -9.80 -20.52 -6.07
C GLY A 120 -8.35 -20.52 -5.59
N GLN A 121 -7.58 -19.48 -5.92
CA GLN A 121 -6.17 -19.37 -5.56
C GLN A 121 -5.98 -18.67 -4.21
N LEU A 122 -4.99 -19.12 -3.45
CA LEU A 122 -4.60 -18.49 -2.20
C LEU A 122 -3.79 -17.21 -2.47
N LEU A 123 -4.16 -16.13 -1.78
CA LEU A 123 -3.41 -14.88 -1.80
C LEU A 123 -2.21 -14.96 -0.85
N SER A 124 -1.07 -15.44 -1.34
CA SER A 124 0.18 -15.35 -0.60
C SER A 124 0.82 -13.97 -0.75
N ARG A 125 1.69 -13.58 0.21
CA ARG A 125 2.51 -12.36 0.12
C ARG A 125 3.26 -12.25 -1.22
N SER A 126 3.89 -13.36 -1.65
CA SER A 126 4.58 -13.47 -2.94
C SER A 126 3.65 -13.13 -4.12
N ARG A 127 2.42 -13.65 -4.13
CA ARG A 127 1.44 -13.41 -5.19
C ARG A 127 1.03 -11.95 -5.26
N VAL A 128 0.78 -11.33 -4.11
CA VAL A 128 0.41 -9.92 -4.06
C VAL A 128 1.60 -9.03 -4.45
N ALA A 129 2.84 -9.37 -4.05
CA ALA A 129 4.04 -8.65 -4.50
C ALA A 129 4.18 -8.68 -6.04
N GLY A 130 3.91 -9.82 -6.68
CA GLY A 130 3.85 -9.93 -8.14
C GLY A 130 2.81 -8.98 -8.75
N LEU A 131 1.61 -8.89 -8.18
CA LEU A 131 0.59 -7.95 -8.65
C LEU A 131 1.01 -6.48 -8.51
N TYR A 132 1.75 -6.12 -7.45
CA TYR A 132 2.28 -4.75 -7.31
C TYR A 132 3.27 -4.43 -8.44
N LEU A 133 4.16 -5.37 -8.76
CA LEU A 133 5.12 -5.24 -9.86
C LEU A 133 4.44 -5.13 -11.24
N GLU A 134 3.26 -5.75 -11.41
CA GLU A 134 2.47 -5.65 -12.64
C GLU A 134 1.71 -4.34 -12.80
N VAL A 135 1.23 -3.76 -11.69
CA VAL A 135 0.26 -2.66 -11.70
C VAL A 135 0.91 -1.30 -11.53
N TYR A 136 1.97 -1.20 -10.72
CA TYR A 136 2.58 0.08 -10.33
C TYR A 136 3.89 0.35 -11.09
N ASP A 137 4.18 1.64 -11.30
CA ASP A 137 5.37 2.18 -11.95
C ASP A 137 6.09 3.19 -11.04
N ALA A 138 7.22 3.73 -11.51
CA ALA A 138 8.11 4.57 -10.71
C ALA A 138 7.44 5.76 -10.00
N LEU A 139 6.44 6.39 -10.62
CA LEU A 139 5.77 7.55 -10.02
C LEU A 139 4.92 7.17 -8.81
N ASP A 140 4.43 5.94 -8.79
CA ASP A 140 3.50 5.50 -7.75
C ASP A 140 4.20 5.29 -6.39
N PHE A 141 5.51 4.99 -6.43
CA PHE A 141 6.32 4.78 -5.23
C PHE A 141 6.68 6.09 -4.53
N GLU A 142 6.27 7.25 -5.07
CA GLU A 142 6.38 8.53 -4.38
C GLU A 142 5.22 8.78 -3.40
N PHE A 143 4.11 8.04 -3.54
CA PHE A 143 2.89 8.22 -2.73
C PHE A 143 2.98 7.51 -1.37
N PRO A 144 2.79 8.23 -0.24
CA PRO A 144 2.74 7.63 1.10
C PRO A 144 1.78 6.44 1.23
N LEU A 145 0.60 6.51 0.60
CA LEU A 145 -0.37 5.42 0.64
C LEU A 145 0.17 4.13 -0.01
N ILE A 146 0.87 4.23 -1.14
CA ILE A 146 1.46 3.08 -1.82
C ILE A 146 2.61 2.50 -1.01
N LYS A 147 3.52 3.36 -0.52
CA LYS A 147 4.62 2.93 0.36
C LYS A 147 4.13 2.20 1.60
N SER A 148 3.09 2.73 2.26
CA SER A 148 2.48 2.09 3.43
C SER A 148 1.99 0.67 3.12
N LYS A 149 1.31 0.46 1.98
CA LYS A 149 0.84 -0.87 1.58
C LYS A 149 1.98 -1.83 1.26
N ILE A 150 3.06 -1.35 0.64
CA ILE A 150 4.27 -2.15 0.38
C ILE A 150 4.91 -2.59 1.70
N CYS A 151 5.02 -1.68 2.68
CA CYS A 151 5.61 -1.97 3.98
C CYS A 151 4.83 -3.05 4.75
N LYS A 152 3.50 -3.09 4.62
CA LYS A 152 2.66 -4.15 5.23
C LYS A 152 2.99 -5.56 4.72
N PHE A 153 3.57 -5.72 3.53
CA PHE A 153 4.00 -7.06 3.06
C PHE A 153 5.16 -7.64 3.86
N LEU A 154 5.91 -6.79 4.55
CA LEU A 154 7.05 -7.22 5.37
C LEU A 154 6.62 -7.74 6.74
N ASP A 155 5.39 -7.50 7.17
CA ASP A 155 4.88 -8.07 8.41
C ASP A 155 4.71 -9.59 8.25
N PRO A 156 5.42 -10.41 9.04
CA PRO A 156 5.35 -11.87 8.98
C PRO A 156 3.96 -12.44 9.37
N ASN A 157 3.09 -11.64 9.99
CA ASN A 157 1.72 -12.02 10.34
C ASN A 157 0.68 -11.62 9.28
N THR A 158 1.09 -10.88 8.25
CA THR A 158 0.18 -10.31 7.24
C THR A 158 -0.08 -11.27 6.06
N ASP A 159 -0.06 -12.59 6.29
CA ASP A 159 -0.53 -13.57 5.30
C ASP A 159 -2.05 -13.43 5.02
N SER A 160 -2.80 -12.59 5.74
CA SER A 160 -4.27 -12.53 5.61
C SER A 160 -4.95 -11.17 5.83
N ILE A 161 -4.25 -10.09 6.15
CA ILE A 161 -4.92 -8.81 6.47
C ILE A 161 -4.32 -7.67 5.67
N ILE A 162 -4.42 -7.78 4.35
CA ILE A 162 -4.40 -6.59 3.52
C ILE A 162 -5.86 -6.23 3.31
N HIS A 163 -6.28 -5.12 3.90
CA HIS A 163 -7.52 -4.44 3.55
C HIS A 163 -7.38 -3.93 2.11
N ILE A 164 -7.41 -4.87 1.17
CA ILE A 164 -7.75 -4.69 -0.22
C ILE A 164 -9.26 -4.63 -0.16
N TYR A 165 -9.83 -3.43 -0.34
CA TYR A 165 -11.27 -3.29 -0.46
C TYR A 165 -11.69 -4.05 -1.72
N VAL A 166 -11.99 -5.33 -1.54
CA VAL A 166 -12.77 -6.14 -2.48
C VAL A 166 -14.19 -5.68 -2.28
N ASP A 167 -14.48 -4.46 -2.73
CA ASP A 167 -15.86 -4.08 -2.91
C ASP A 167 -16.33 -4.95 -4.08
N LYS A 168 -17.08 -6.01 -3.76
CA LYS A 168 -17.81 -6.74 -4.79
C LYS A 168 -18.61 -5.68 -5.55
N PRO A 169 -18.50 -5.56 -6.88
CA PRO A 169 -19.53 -4.85 -7.61
C PRO A 169 -20.84 -5.51 -7.19
N LYS A 170 -21.68 -4.76 -6.46
CA LYS A 170 -23.03 -5.20 -6.12
C LYS A 170 -23.78 -5.27 -7.44
N GLY A 171 -23.70 -6.42 -8.09
CA GLY A 171 -24.65 -6.81 -9.10
C GLY A 171 -25.96 -7.13 -8.38
N GLU A 172 -26.88 -6.17 -8.43
CA GLU A 172 -28.30 -6.35 -8.78
C GLU A 172 -28.93 -4.97 -9.04
#